data_AF-A0A1L8SXM8-F1
#
_entry.id   AF-A0A1L8SXM8-F1
#
_cell.length_a   1.000
_cell.length_b   1.000
_cell.length_c   1.000
_cell.angle_alpha   90.00
_cell.angle_beta   90.00
_cell.angle_gamma   90.00
#
_symmetry.space_group_name_H-M   'P 1'
#
loop_
_entity.id
_entity.type
_entity.pdbx_description
1 polymer ?
#
loop_
_entity_poly.entity_id
_entity_poly.type
_entity_poly.pdbx_seq_one_letter_code
_entity_poly.pdbx_strand_id
1 'polypeptide(L)'
;MQRIIKGIILIVSFLLVFGGIFYAKVRYFSPGALTKQKGIAYSNEPTVFIHGYEGNSFSLGPMLRRLEKSNIAKREMTIVVQADGKLTVEGQLSEQNNNPTIMVLFAKDVTDEITQSKWIDEVMRYLYQHQIRRVNLVSHSMGGVSSLRYLLEYAGNKTPVVDRFVAIAAPFNDLEIAEDTEDVFAYELTEDGPSGETPIYQYFDHSMNRLPANIRVLDVAGDLEDGTESDGSVSTHSAFALRWLFQKHAKSYQELTVKGKSGGHSAITKSSQLEEKLIQFIWKKTT
;
A
#
# COMPACT_ATOMS: atom_id res chain seq x y z
N MET A 1 -32.43 -33.35 -17.70
CA MET A 1 -31.29 -33.58 -16.77
C MET A 1 -29.92 -33.51 -17.45
N GLN A 2 -29.59 -34.36 -18.43
CA GLN A 2 -28.25 -34.39 -19.04
C GLN A 2 -27.77 -33.07 -19.67
N ARG A 3 -28.67 -32.29 -20.29
CA ARG A 3 -28.33 -30.96 -20.85
C ARG A 3 -27.95 -29.92 -19.80
N ILE A 4 -28.58 -29.98 -18.62
CA ILE A 4 -28.32 -29.07 -17.49
C ILE A 4 -26.97 -29.41 -16.86
N ILE A 5 -26.68 -30.70 -16.67
CA ILE A 5 -25.39 -31.18 -16.14
C ILE A 5 -24.23 -30.78 -17.05
N LYS A 6 -24.38 -30.93 -18.38
CA LYS A 6 -23.36 -30.47 -19.35
C LYS A 6 -23.12 -28.96 -19.31
N GLY A 7 -24.18 -28.16 -19.12
CA GLY A 7 -24.08 -26.71 -18.96
C GLY A 7 -23.32 -26.29 -17.70
N ILE A 8 -23.58 -26.95 -16.57
CA ILE A 8 -22.87 -26.69 -15.29
C ILE A 8 -21.39 -27.06 -15.40
N ILE A 9 -21.06 -28.21 -15.99
CA ILE A 9 -19.67 -28.63 -16.19
C ILE A 9 -18.91 -27.63 -17.07
N LEU A 10 -19.54 -27.11 -18.14
CA LEU A 10 -18.94 -26.08 -19.00
C LEU A 10 -18.67 -24.78 -18.23
N ILE A 11 -19.60 -24.32 -17.39
CA ILE A 11 -19.43 -23.11 -16.59
C ILE A 11 -18.32 -23.29 -15.55
N VAL A 12 -18.30 -24.42 -14.83
CA VAL A 12 -17.25 -24.72 -13.84
C VAL A 12 -15.89 -24.82 -14.52
N SER A 13 -15.80 -25.48 -15.68
CA SER A 13 -14.55 -25.61 -16.44
C SER A 13 -14.08 -24.24 -16.95
N PHE A 14 -15.00 -23.40 -17.41
CA PHE A 14 -14.71 -22.02 -17.80
C PHE A 14 -14.20 -21.19 -16.63
N LEU A 15 -14.85 -21.26 -15.46
CA LEU A 15 -14.41 -20.60 -14.24
C LEU A 15 -13.05 -21.09 -13.74
N LEU A 16 -12.76 -22.39 -13.85
CA LEU A 16 -11.46 -22.95 -13.49
C LEU A 16 -10.35 -22.51 -14.46
N VAL A 17 -10.61 -22.48 -15.77
CA VAL A 17 -9.63 -22.02 -16.77
C VAL A 17 -9.37 -20.52 -16.63
N PHE A 18 -10.43 -19.70 -16.57
CA PHE A 18 -10.27 -18.26 -16.40
C PHE A 18 -9.73 -17.88 -15.03
N GLY A 19 -10.17 -18.57 -13.98
CA GLY A 19 -9.62 -18.44 -12.63
C GLY A 19 -8.15 -18.84 -12.56
N GLY A 20 -7.75 -19.92 -13.23
CA GLY A 20 -6.36 -20.37 -13.34
C GLY A 20 -5.48 -19.39 -14.11
N ILE A 21 -5.96 -18.84 -15.24
CA ILE A 21 -5.25 -17.80 -16.00
C ILE A 21 -5.14 -16.51 -15.20
N PHE A 22 -6.20 -16.09 -14.51
CA PHE A 22 -6.19 -14.92 -13.65
C PHE A 22 -5.21 -15.12 -12.49
N TYR A 23 -5.25 -16.27 -11.82
CA TYR A 23 -4.32 -16.64 -10.75
C TYR A 23 -2.86 -16.65 -11.24
N ALA A 24 -2.59 -17.26 -12.40
CA ALA A 24 -1.26 -17.26 -13.01
C ALA A 24 -0.77 -15.84 -13.32
N LYS A 25 -1.62 -14.96 -13.86
CA LYS A 25 -1.26 -13.55 -14.13
C LYS A 25 -1.11 -12.70 -12.86
N VAL A 26 -1.83 -13.04 -11.80
CA VAL A 26 -1.65 -12.41 -10.47
C VAL A 26 -0.36 -12.91 -9.83
N ARG A 27 0.06 -14.16 -10.09
CA ARG A 27 1.18 -14.81 -9.40
C ARG A 27 2.52 -14.68 -10.12
N TYR A 28 2.56 -14.77 -11.44
CA TYR A 28 3.81 -14.78 -12.23
C TYR A 28 4.17 -13.39 -12.78
N PHE A 29 5.46 -13.17 -13.06
CA PHE A 29 5.98 -11.95 -13.68
C PHE A 29 5.74 -11.95 -15.19
N SER A 30 5.35 -10.81 -15.77
CA SER A 30 5.23 -10.73 -17.23
C SER A 30 6.60 -10.63 -17.92
N PRO A 31 6.81 -11.36 -19.03
CA PRO A 31 8.04 -11.27 -19.80
C PRO A 31 8.13 -9.93 -20.57
N GLY A 32 9.36 -9.49 -20.87
CA GLY A 32 9.64 -8.31 -21.70
C GLY A 32 9.76 -6.99 -20.93
N ALA A 33 10.38 -5.96 -21.54
CA ALA A 33 10.49 -4.63 -20.95
C ALA A 33 9.20 -3.82 -21.18
N LEU A 34 8.95 -2.80 -20.34
CA LEU A 34 7.83 -1.87 -20.56
C LEU A 34 8.14 -0.93 -21.73
N THR A 35 7.09 -0.53 -22.46
CA THR A 35 7.19 0.53 -23.48
C THR A 35 7.12 1.90 -22.82
N LYS A 36 8.23 2.64 -22.83
CA LYS A 36 8.35 3.95 -22.14
C LYS A 36 7.33 4.96 -22.67
N GLN A 37 6.57 5.57 -21.75
CA GLN A 37 5.55 6.57 -22.04
C GLN A 37 6.09 8.00 -21.90
N LYS A 38 5.59 8.93 -22.72
CA LYS A 38 5.89 10.36 -22.57
C LYS A 38 5.29 10.89 -21.27
N GLY A 39 6.04 11.71 -20.53
CA GLY A 39 5.59 12.32 -19.27
C GLY A 39 5.82 11.45 -18.02
N ILE A 40 6.21 10.19 -18.20
CA ILE A 40 6.58 9.28 -17.10
C ILE A 40 8.10 9.32 -16.91
N ALA A 41 8.52 9.47 -15.65
CA ALA A 41 9.88 9.32 -15.18
C ALA A 41 10.14 7.83 -14.91
N TYR A 42 11.15 7.29 -15.57
CA TYR A 42 11.53 5.89 -15.48
C TYR A 42 12.88 5.77 -14.79
N SER A 43 12.95 4.95 -13.75
CA SER A 43 14.16 4.76 -12.97
C SER A 43 14.30 3.33 -12.47
N ASN A 44 15.45 3.02 -11.87
CA ASN A 44 15.71 1.78 -11.13
C ASN A 44 15.29 1.87 -9.65
N GLU A 45 14.71 2.99 -9.21
CA GLU A 45 14.24 3.14 -7.83
C GLU A 45 12.93 2.34 -7.65
N PRO A 46 12.93 1.28 -6.82
CA PRO A 46 11.75 0.45 -6.70
C PRO A 46 10.69 1.12 -5.82
N THR A 47 9.44 0.76 -6.08
CA THR A 47 8.30 1.07 -5.21
C THR A 47 7.85 -0.20 -4.49
N VAL A 48 7.93 -0.20 -3.17
CA VAL A 48 7.56 -1.32 -2.31
C VAL A 48 6.08 -1.18 -1.94
N PHE A 49 5.31 -2.25 -2.14
CA PHE A 49 3.87 -2.30 -1.87
C PHE A 49 3.58 -3.23 -0.70
N ILE A 50 2.95 -2.70 0.36
CA ILE A 50 2.57 -3.42 1.59
C ILE A 50 1.04 -3.48 1.70
N HIS A 51 0.47 -4.67 1.89
CA HIS A 51 -0.97 -4.84 2.07
C HIS A 51 -1.41 -4.62 3.54
N GLY A 52 -2.72 -4.47 3.76
CA GLY A 52 -3.33 -4.39 5.10
C GLY A 52 -3.55 -5.75 5.77
N TYR A 53 -4.29 -5.74 6.89
CA TYR A 53 -4.68 -6.93 7.64
C TYR A 53 -5.36 -7.99 6.76
N GLU A 54 -4.99 -9.28 6.95
CA GLU A 54 -5.37 -10.43 6.11
C GLU A 54 -5.18 -10.25 4.59
N GLY A 55 -4.48 -9.19 4.20
CA GLY A 55 -4.20 -8.88 2.82
C GLY A 55 -3.34 -9.97 2.19
N ASN A 56 -3.49 -10.08 0.88
CA ASN A 56 -2.71 -11.02 0.09
C ASN A 56 -2.50 -10.42 -1.30
N SER A 57 -2.01 -11.21 -2.25
CA SER A 57 -1.77 -10.74 -3.62
C SER A 57 -3.01 -10.18 -4.32
N PHE A 58 -4.22 -10.43 -3.82
CA PHE A 58 -5.46 -9.87 -4.35
C PHE A 58 -5.74 -8.42 -3.88
N SER A 59 -5.11 -7.95 -2.79
CA SER A 59 -5.35 -6.60 -2.25
C SER A 59 -4.72 -5.52 -3.14
N LEU A 60 -3.43 -5.66 -3.47
CA LEU A 60 -2.68 -4.68 -4.30
C LEU A 60 -2.25 -5.23 -5.66
N GLY A 61 -2.25 -6.55 -5.86
CA GLY A 61 -1.85 -7.15 -7.15
C GLY A 61 -2.68 -6.67 -8.35
N PRO A 62 -4.01 -6.44 -8.26
CA PRO A 62 -4.77 -5.84 -9.34
C PRO A 62 -4.27 -4.45 -9.75
N MET A 63 -3.88 -3.60 -8.78
CA MET A 63 -3.30 -2.29 -9.06
C MET A 63 -1.96 -2.42 -9.77
N LEU A 64 -1.06 -3.27 -9.26
CA LEU A 64 0.24 -3.52 -9.90
C LEU A 64 0.09 -3.99 -11.35
N ARG A 65 -0.87 -4.87 -11.63
CA ARG A 65 -1.17 -5.31 -13.01
C ARG A 65 -1.66 -4.18 -13.90
N ARG A 66 -2.46 -3.25 -13.39
CA ARG A 66 -2.93 -2.09 -14.16
C ARG A 66 -1.78 -1.14 -14.47
N LEU A 67 -0.92 -0.84 -13.48
CA LEU A 67 0.29 -0.05 -13.69
C LEU A 67 1.21 -0.66 -14.75
N GLU A 68 1.37 -1.99 -14.73
CA GLU A 68 2.18 -2.72 -15.70
C GLU A 68 1.55 -2.70 -17.10
N LYS A 69 0.25 -2.96 -17.21
CA LYS A 69 -0.49 -2.90 -18.48
C LYS A 69 -0.46 -1.49 -19.10
N SER A 70 -0.46 -0.46 -18.26
CA SER A 70 -0.36 0.95 -18.67
C SER A 70 1.09 1.41 -18.89
N ASN A 71 2.06 0.50 -18.84
CA ASN A 71 3.49 0.75 -19.00
C ASN A 71 4.08 1.76 -17.99
N ILE A 72 3.47 1.96 -16.83
CA ILE A 72 3.96 2.93 -15.82
C ILE A 72 5.09 2.33 -14.99
N ALA A 73 4.87 1.12 -14.49
CA ALA A 73 5.73 0.44 -13.53
C ALA A 73 5.61 -1.07 -13.70
N LYS A 74 6.69 -1.81 -13.46
CA LYS A 74 6.74 -3.26 -13.70
C LYS A 74 6.86 -4.01 -12.40
N ARG A 75 6.05 -5.04 -12.15
CA ARG A 75 6.32 -5.93 -11.02
C ARG A 75 7.51 -6.83 -11.36
N GLU A 76 8.56 -6.74 -10.57
CA GLU A 76 9.81 -7.47 -10.80
C GLU A 76 10.22 -8.36 -9.62
N MET A 77 9.64 -8.13 -8.43
CA MET A 77 9.92 -8.91 -7.24
C MET A 77 8.68 -9.10 -6.36
N THR A 78 8.59 -10.25 -5.72
CA THR A 78 7.66 -10.53 -4.62
C THR A 78 8.47 -11.05 -3.44
N ILE A 79 8.27 -10.48 -2.26
CA ILE A 79 8.91 -10.93 -1.03
C ILE A 79 7.81 -11.40 -0.07
N VAL A 80 7.86 -12.67 0.33
CA VAL A 80 6.96 -13.22 1.34
C VAL A 80 7.71 -13.33 2.67
N VAL A 81 7.24 -12.64 3.69
CA VAL A 81 7.77 -12.75 5.05
C VAL A 81 7.02 -13.86 5.79
N GLN A 82 7.76 -14.87 6.22
CA GLN A 82 7.23 -16.00 7.01
C GLN A 82 6.98 -15.56 8.46
N ALA A 83 6.21 -16.36 9.22
CA ALA A 83 5.88 -16.08 10.62
C ALA A 83 7.12 -15.90 11.53
N ASP A 84 8.26 -16.50 11.17
CA ASP A 84 9.53 -16.37 11.88
C ASP A 84 10.41 -15.21 11.36
N GLY A 85 9.90 -14.38 10.45
CA GLY A 85 10.61 -13.27 9.82
C GLY A 85 11.48 -13.65 8.63
N LYS A 86 11.60 -14.94 8.28
CA LYS A 86 12.38 -15.35 7.09
C LYS A 86 11.74 -14.85 5.80
N LEU A 87 12.58 -14.45 4.85
CA LEU A 87 12.15 -13.94 3.55
C LEU A 87 12.21 -15.04 2.48
N THR A 88 11.10 -15.25 1.78
CA THR A 88 11.07 -15.98 0.52
C THR A 88 10.96 -14.96 -0.61
N VAL A 89 11.96 -14.92 -1.49
CA VAL A 89 12.04 -13.94 -2.57
C VAL A 89 11.80 -14.62 -3.91
N GLU A 90 10.86 -14.09 -4.68
CA GLU A 90 10.59 -14.48 -6.06
C GLU A 90 10.88 -13.29 -6.98
N GLY A 91 11.56 -13.54 -8.10
CA GLY A 91 11.94 -12.50 -9.07
C GLY A 91 13.24 -11.77 -8.73
N GLN A 92 13.61 -10.80 -9.56
CA GLN A 92 14.82 -10.00 -9.43
C GLN A 92 14.62 -8.65 -10.13
N LEU A 93 15.20 -7.59 -9.55
CA LEU A 93 15.21 -6.27 -10.16
C LEU A 93 16.11 -6.26 -11.39
N SER A 94 15.56 -5.84 -12.53
CA SER A 94 16.20 -6.00 -13.85
C SER A 94 17.19 -4.88 -14.20
N GLU A 95 17.19 -3.79 -13.44
CA GLU A 95 17.94 -2.54 -13.71
C GLU A 95 17.65 -1.88 -15.08
N GLN A 96 16.52 -2.20 -15.72
CA GLN A 96 16.12 -1.68 -17.03
C GLN A 96 15.34 -0.34 -16.97
N ASN A 97 15.46 0.39 -15.86
CA ASN A 97 14.71 1.60 -15.55
C ASN A 97 13.19 1.41 -15.70
N ASN A 98 12.63 0.29 -15.27
CA ASN A 98 11.21 -0.03 -15.49
C ASN A 98 10.27 0.48 -14.40
N ASN A 99 10.74 1.37 -13.50
CA ASN A 99 10.02 1.68 -12.26
C ASN A 99 9.63 0.38 -11.54
N PRO A 100 10.61 -0.41 -11.09
CA PRO A 100 10.33 -1.72 -10.54
C PRO A 100 9.37 -1.61 -9.34
N THR A 101 8.42 -2.53 -9.24
CA THR A 101 7.56 -2.67 -8.06
C THR A 101 7.87 -3.98 -7.36
N ILE A 102 7.87 -3.91 -6.03
CA ILE A 102 8.13 -5.02 -5.13
C ILE A 102 6.86 -5.24 -4.32
N MET A 103 6.26 -6.42 -4.44
CA MET A 103 5.08 -6.77 -3.65
C MET A 103 5.55 -7.51 -2.39
N VAL A 104 5.26 -6.96 -1.21
CA VAL A 104 5.52 -7.64 0.07
C VAL A 104 4.25 -8.31 0.52
N LEU A 105 4.37 -9.58 0.91
CA LEU A 105 3.29 -10.37 1.49
C LEU A 105 3.70 -10.87 2.87
N PHE A 106 2.78 -10.85 3.82
CA PHE A 106 2.97 -11.44 5.14
C PHE A 106 2.30 -12.81 5.22
N ALA A 107 2.93 -13.77 5.89
CA ALA A 107 2.30 -15.05 6.19
C ALA A 107 1.06 -14.85 7.09
N LYS A 108 0.02 -15.66 6.86
CA LYS A 108 -1.34 -15.46 7.38
C LYS A 108 -1.49 -15.43 8.91
N ASP A 109 -0.49 -15.85 9.68
CA ASP A 109 -0.62 -16.11 11.12
C ASP A 109 -0.09 -14.98 12.02
N VAL A 110 0.10 -13.77 11.49
CA VAL A 110 0.59 -12.62 12.26
C VAL A 110 -0.18 -11.36 11.91
N THR A 111 -0.70 -10.74 12.96
CA THR A 111 -1.88 -9.88 12.87
C THR A 111 -1.62 -8.45 13.33
N ASP A 112 -0.57 -8.18 14.12
CA ASP A 112 -0.34 -6.87 14.71
C ASP A 112 0.63 -5.99 13.90
N GLU A 113 0.46 -4.68 14.02
CA GLU A 113 1.22 -3.67 13.28
C GLU A 113 2.67 -3.57 13.76
N ILE A 114 2.93 -3.88 15.04
CA ILE A 114 4.30 -3.88 15.60
C ILE A 114 5.11 -4.98 14.94
N THR A 115 4.60 -6.21 14.86
CA THR A 115 5.29 -7.32 14.20
C THR A 115 5.46 -7.05 12.71
N GLN A 116 4.43 -6.52 12.04
CA GLN A 116 4.57 -6.12 10.64
C GLN A 116 5.64 -5.04 10.42
N SER A 117 5.79 -4.08 11.33
CA SER A 117 6.83 -3.04 11.21
C SER A 117 8.26 -3.63 11.28
N LYS A 118 8.48 -4.66 12.12
CA LYS A 118 9.74 -5.40 12.17
C LYS A 118 9.99 -6.20 10.90
N TRP A 119 8.95 -6.78 10.32
CA TRP A 119 9.04 -7.48 9.04
C TRP A 119 9.33 -6.55 7.87
N ILE A 120 8.77 -5.34 7.88
CA ILE A 120 9.14 -4.31 6.92
C ILE A 120 10.62 -3.95 7.08
N ASP A 121 11.15 -3.86 8.32
CA ASP A 121 12.59 -3.69 8.54
C ASP A 121 13.42 -4.82 7.91
N GLU A 122 13.06 -6.09 8.13
CA GLU A 122 13.75 -7.23 7.50
C GLU A 122 13.77 -7.14 5.97
N VAL A 123 12.62 -6.80 5.37
CA VAL A 123 12.52 -6.56 3.92
C VAL A 123 13.46 -5.43 3.49
N MET A 124 13.45 -4.30 4.19
CA MET A 124 14.23 -3.13 3.83
C MET A 124 15.74 -3.40 3.98
N ARG A 125 16.16 -4.10 5.04
CA ARG A 125 17.55 -4.55 5.20
C ARG A 125 17.99 -5.50 4.09
N TYR A 126 17.12 -6.43 3.68
CA TYR A 126 17.38 -7.31 2.54
C TYR A 126 17.62 -6.49 1.26
N LEU A 127 16.75 -5.52 0.97
CA LEU A 127 16.90 -4.62 -0.17
C LEU A 127 18.21 -3.83 -0.09
N TYR A 128 18.58 -3.33 1.09
CA TYR A 128 19.84 -2.65 1.32
C TYR A 128 21.06 -3.54 1.07
N GLN A 129 21.04 -4.79 1.54
CA GLN A 129 22.12 -5.74 1.26
C GLN A 129 22.28 -6.00 -0.25
N HIS A 130 21.18 -5.96 -1.00
CA HIS A 130 21.12 -6.09 -2.45
C HIS A 130 21.33 -4.75 -3.19
N GLN A 131 22.06 -3.82 -2.57
CA GLN A 131 22.48 -2.54 -3.16
C GLN A 131 21.34 -1.57 -3.52
N ILE A 132 20.11 -1.82 -3.07
CA ILE A 132 19.03 -0.84 -3.18
C ILE A 132 19.23 0.21 -2.10
N ARG A 133 19.38 1.47 -2.52
CA ARG A 133 19.72 2.60 -1.64
C ARG A 133 18.56 3.57 -1.44
N ARG A 134 17.58 3.56 -2.34
CA ARG A 134 16.37 4.37 -2.26
C ARG A 134 15.17 3.55 -2.68
N VAL A 135 14.02 3.83 -2.09
CA VAL A 135 12.73 3.24 -2.44
C VAL A 135 11.61 4.27 -2.30
N ASN A 136 10.47 3.99 -2.93
CA ASN A 136 9.19 4.57 -2.56
C ASN A 136 8.36 3.49 -1.81
N LEU A 137 7.48 3.89 -0.91
CA LEU A 137 6.66 2.98 -0.10
C LEU A 137 5.18 3.30 -0.30
N VAL A 138 4.40 2.29 -0.69
CA VAL A 138 2.94 2.39 -0.87
C VAL A 138 2.30 1.31 -0.01
N SER A 139 1.32 1.70 0.78
CA SER A 139 0.77 0.82 1.80
C SER A 139 -0.73 1.04 1.98
N HIS A 140 -1.46 -0.03 2.31
CA HIS A 140 -2.91 0.00 2.48
C HIS A 140 -3.31 -0.43 3.89
N SER A 141 -4.30 0.26 4.48
CA SER A 141 -4.89 -0.04 5.77
C SER A 141 -3.82 -0.19 6.87
N MET A 142 -3.87 -1.27 7.66
CA MET A 142 -2.87 -1.59 8.67
C MET A 142 -1.43 -1.55 8.15
N GLY A 143 -1.19 -1.90 6.88
CA GLY A 143 0.13 -1.83 6.27
C GLY A 143 0.69 -0.40 6.26
N GLY A 144 -0.17 0.63 6.23
CA GLY A 144 0.23 2.04 6.36
C GLY A 144 0.66 2.41 7.76
N VAL A 145 -0.04 1.92 8.78
CA VAL A 145 0.34 2.07 10.19
C VAL A 145 1.67 1.36 10.46
N SER A 146 1.80 0.11 10.03
CA SER A 146 3.04 -0.69 10.11
C SER A 146 4.21 -0.03 9.39
N SER A 147 3.96 0.55 8.20
CA SER A 147 4.97 1.25 7.39
C SER A 147 5.46 2.53 8.06
N LEU A 148 4.55 3.33 8.63
CA LEU A 148 4.92 4.52 9.36
C LEU A 148 5.69 4.16 10.65
N ARG A 149 5.24 3.15 11.39
CA ARG A 149 5.98 2.63 12.55
C ARG A 149 7.39 2.20 12.16
N TYR A 150 7.56 1.51 11.01
CA TYR A 150 8.88 1.18 10.48
C TYR A 150 9.77 2.41 10.24
N LEU A 151 9.21 3.45 9.61
CA LEU A 151 9.93 4.69 9.33
C LEU A 151 10.43 5.38 10.61
N LEU A 152 9.68 5.27 11.71
CA LEU A 152 9.98 5.93 12.98
C LEU A 152 10.87 5.11 13.92
N GLU A 153 10.84 3.78 13.83
CA GLU A 153 11.60 2.88 14.72
C GLU A 153 12.87 2.30 14.10
N TYR A 154 12.83 1.91 12.82
CA TYR A 154 13.84 1.03 12.24
C TYR A 154 14.59 1.64 11.04
N ALA A 155 13.99 2.57 10.30
CA ALA A 155 14.65 3.20 9.16
C ALA A 155 15.96 3.91 9.59
N GLY A 156 17.05 3.65 8.87
CA GLY A 156 18.37 4.17 9.24
C GLY A 156 19.47 3.87 8.22
N ASN A 157 20.71 3.79 8.69
CA ASN A 157 21.90 3.66 7.83
C ASN A 157 22.09 2.27 7.17
N LYS A 158 21.25 1.30 7.50
CA LYS A 158 21.28 -0.08 6.96
C LYS A 158 19.99 -0.43 6.22
N THR A 159 19.18 0.56 5.90
CA THR A 159 17.95 0.42 5.09
C THR A 159 18.01 1.42 3.93
N PRO A 160 17.28 1.20 2.83
CA PRO A 160 17.15 2.20 1.78
C PRO A 160 16.46 3.44 2.33
N VAL A 161 16.82 4.61 1.81
CA VAL A 161 16.11 5.85 2.11
C VAL A 161 14.75 5.82 1.42
N VAL A 162 13.68 6.12 2.15
CA VAL A 162 12.33 6.24 1.60
C VAL A 162 12.11 7.67 1.12
N ASP A 163 12.00 7.89 -0.20
CA ASP A 163 11.81 9.23 -0.79
C ASP A 163 10.34 9.67 -0.80
N ARG A 164 9.43 8.71 -1.00
CA ARG A 164 7.97 8.93 -0.94
C ARG A 164 7.29 7.84 -0.13
N PHE A 165 6.34 8.25 0.69
CA PHE A 165 5.45 7.38 1.44
C PHE A 165 4.00 7.66 1.04
N VAL A 166 3.25 6.60 0.72
CA VAL A 166 1.83 6.65 0.42
C VAL A 166 1.08 5.75 1.39
N ALA A 167 0.22 6.36 2.20
CA ALA A 167 -0.71 5.67 3.09
C ALA A 167 -2.09 5.70 2.45
N ILE A 168 -2.71 4.52 2.27
CA ILE A 168 -4.03 4.38 1.67
C ILE A 168 -4.96 3.79 2.72
N ALA A 169 -5.97 4.54 3.15
CA ALA A 169 -6.95 4.15 4.15
C ALA A 169 -6.31 3.67 5.47
N ALA A 170 -5.22 4.31 5.92
CA ALA A 170 -4.50 3.90 7.11
C ALA A 170 -5.16 4.48 8.38
N PRO A 171 -5.60 3.66 9.35
CA PRO A 171 -6.28 4.13 10.56
C PRO A 171 -5.30 4.69 11.59
N PHE A 172 -4.94 5.97 11.48
CA PHE A 172 -3.93 6.56 12.36
C PHE A 172 -4.45 7.03 13.73
N ASN A 173 -5.77 7.09 13.93
CA ASN A 173 -6.40 7.50 15.18
C ASN A 173 -7.63 6.65 15.54
N ASP A 174 -7.59 5.35 15.21
CA ASP A 174 -8.60 4.39 15.65
C ASP A 174 -8.27 3.84 17.05
N LEU A 175 -9.24 3.20 17.70
CA LEU A 175 -9.02 2.52 18.99
C LEU A 175 -8.17 1.25 18.82
N GLU A 176 -8.52 0.46 17.80
CA GLU A 176 -7.82 -0.74 17.40
C GLU A 176 -7.62 -0.74 15.88
N ILE A 177 -6.57 -1.40 15.40
CA ILE A 177 -6.27 -1.46 13.96
C ILE A 177 -6.94 -2.68 13.37
N ALA A 178 -7.66 -2.48 12.25
CA ALA A 178 -8.33 -3.56 11.52
C ALA A 178 -9.43 -4.28 12.32
N GLU A 179 -10.04 -3.59 13.28
CA GLU A 179 -11.28 -4.03 13.93
C GLU A 179 -12.46 -3.74 12.99
N ASP A 180 -13.39 -4.71 12.87
CA ASP A 180 -14.63 -4.56 12.10
C ASP A 180 -15.79 -4.34 13.09
N THR A 181 -16.14 -3.06 13.31
CA THR A 181 -17.18 -2.63 14.24
C THR A 181 -18.45 -2.20 13.49
N GLU A 182 -19.62 -2.30 14.14
CA GLU A 182 -20.91 -1.87 13.52
C GLU A 182 -20.90 -0.37 13.18
N ASP A 183 -20.30 0.45 14.05
CA ASP A 183 -20.10 1.88 13.85
C ASP A 183 -18.61 2.17 13.62
N VAL A 184 -18.29 3.00 12.63
CA VAL A 184 -16.92 3.45 12.40
C VAL A 184 -16.56 4.51 13.44
N PHE A 185 -15.61 4.18 14.31
CA PHE A 185 -15.09 5.11 15.30
C PHE A 185 -14.37 6.30 14.65
N ALA A 186 -14.60 7.51 15.18
CA ALA A 186 -13.90 8.70 14.73
C ALA A 186 -13.82 9.75 15.84
N TYR A 187 -12.60 10.21 16.15
CA TYR A 187 -12.41 11.55 16.68
C TYR A 187 -12.34 12.52 15.50
N GLU A 188 -13.21 13.54 15.50
CA GLU A 188 -13.25 14.57 14.47
C GLU A 188 -11.90 15.25 14.32
N LEU A 189 -11.40 15.38 13.08
CA LEU A 189 -10.21 16.13 12.75
C LEU A 189 -10.56 17.60 12.56
N THR A 190 -10.06 18.45 13.46
CA THR A 190 -10.28 19.89 13.45
C THR A 190 -9.06 20.65 12.91
N GLU A 191 -9.17 21.98 12.82
CA GLU A 191 -8.05 22.86 12.46
C GLU A 191 -6.88 22.77 13.44
N ASP A 192 -7.13 22.38 14.70
CA ASP A 192 -6.11 22.24 15.74
C ASP A 192 -5.57 20.80 15.87
N GLY A 193 -6.12 19.86 15.11
CA GLY A 193 -5.84 18.42 15.23
C GLY A 193 -7.06 17.60 15.61
N PRO A 194 -6.91 16.29 15.86
CA PRO A 194 -8.04 15.47 16.24
C PRO A 194 -8.60 15.89 17.61
N SER A 195 -9.93 15.91 17.74
CA SER A 195 -10.65 16.28 18.97
C SER A 195 -10.38 15.34 20.15
N GLY A 196 -9.85 14.15 19.87
CA GLY A 196 -9.32 13.21 20.83
C GLY A 196 -8.21 12.36 20.20
N GLU A 197 -7.35 11.83 21.05
CA GLU A 197 -6.16 11.08 20.64
C GLU A 197 -6.22 9.66 21.18
N THR A 198 -6.19 8.67 20.29
CA THR A 198 -6.08 7.26 20.68
C THR A 198 -4.61 6.91 20.96
N PRO A 199 -4.34 5.76 21.60
CA PRO A 199 -2.96 5.30 21.81
C PRO A 199 -2.13 5.19 20.52
N ILE A 200 -2.79 4.89 19.39
CA ILE A 200 -2.14 4.84 18.07
C ILE A 200 -1.64 6.23 17.67
N TYR A 201 -2.49 7.24 17.77
CA TYR A 201 -2.12 8.62 17.46
C TYR A 201 -1.01 9.12 18.38
N GLN A 202 -1.16 8.93 19.69
CA GLN A 202 -0.18 9.35 20.70
C GLN A 202 1.20 8.73 20.45
N TYR A 203 1.23 7.46 20.01
CA TYR A 203 2.47 6.82 19.62
C TYR A 203 3.16 7.56 18.46
N PHE A 204 2.40 7.93 17.41
CA PHE A 204 2.93 8.64 16.27
C PHE A 204 3.34 10.07 16.59
N ASP A 205 2.54 10.82 17.35
CA ASP A 205 2.88 12.17 17.79
C ASP A 205 4.23 12.19 18.55
N HIS A 206 4.38 11.32 19.56
CA HIS A 206 5.62 11.22 20.33
C HIS A 206 6.84 10.81 19.50
N SER A 207 6.63 10.06 18.41
CA SER A 207 7.71 9.47 17.61
C SER A 207 8.03 10.27 16.34
N MET A 208 7.19 11.22 15.92
CA MET A 208 7.27 11.86 14.59
C MET A 208 8.59 12.60 14.32
N ASN A 209 9.29 13.04 15.38
CA ASN A 209 10.63 13.63 15.27
C ASN A 209 11.68 12.69 14.62
N ARG A 210 11.41 11.39 14.55
CA ARG A 210 12.28 10.38 13.92
C ARG A 210 11.99 10.15 12.44
N LEU A 211 10.94 10.76 11.90
CA LEU A 211 10.57 10.59 10.49
C LEU A 211 11.75 10.97 9.59
N PRO A 212 12.12 10.15 8.57
CA PRO A 212 13.22 10.47 7.68
C PRO A 212 13.08 11.86 7.06
N ALA A 213 14.10 12.69 7.30
CA ALA A 213 14.13 14.04 6.75
C ALA A 213 14.03 14.00 5.22
N ASN A 214 13.23 14.91 4.66
CA ASN A 214 12.94 15.03 3.22
C ASN A 214 11.92 14.04 2.62
N ILE A 215 11.30 13.15 3.40
CA ILE A 215 10.25 12.27 2.88
C ILE A 215 9.06 13.09 2.37
N ARG A 216 8.47 12.68 1.24
CA ARG A 216 7.21 13.25 0.74
C ARG A 216 6.08 12.29 1.03
N VAL A 217 4.99 12.79 1.59
CA VAL A 217 3.85 11.96 2.02
C VAL A 217 2.63 12.27 1.16
N LEU A 218 1.96 11.20 0.70
CA LEU A 218 0.61 11.24 0.16
C LEU A 218 -0.26 10.39 1.08
N ASP A 219 -1.24 11.03 1.69
CA ASP A 219 -2.26 10.37 2.50
C ASP A 219 -3.54 10.22 1.68
N VAL A 220 -4.18 9.08 1.77
CA VAL A 220 -5.38 8.80 0.98
C VAL A 220 -6.45 8.23 1.88
N ALA A 221 -7.62 8.86 1.91
CA ALA A 221 -8.81 8.35 2.57
C ALA A 221 -9.89 7.97 1.56
N GLY A 222 -10.79 7.10 1.98
CA GLY A 222 -12.01 6.78 1.24
C GLY A 222 -13.24 7.37 1.92
N ASP A 223 -14.23 7.76 1.12
CA ASP A 223 -15.53 8.22 1.59
C ASP A 223 -16.62 7.59 0.70
N LEU A 224 -17.51 6.81 1.28
CA LEU A 224 -18.63 6.18 0.59
C LEU A 224 -19.72 7.18 0.14
N GLU A 225 -19.66 8.42 0.65
CA GLU A 225 -20.67 9.47 0.47
C GLU A 225 -22.07 9.06 0.93
N ASP A 226 -22.14 8.22 1.97
CA ASP A 226 -23.37 7.76 2.63
C ASP A 226 -23.69 8.52 3.93
N GLY A 227 -22.90 9.56 4.24
CA GLY A 227 -23.04 10.40 5.42
C GLY A 227 -22.17 9.97 6.60
N THR A 228 -21.42 8.86 6.50
CA THR A 228 -20.52 8.38 7.56
C THR A 228 -19.13 9.02 7.55
N GLU A 229 -18.77 9.75 6.48
CA GLU A 229 -17.44 10.29 6.24
C GLU A 229 -16.33 9.22 6.39
N SER A 230 -16.62 8.01 5.91
CA SER A 230 -15.77 6.84 6.06
C SER A 230 -15.74 5.98 4.79
N ASP A 231 -14.76 5.09 4.72
CA ASP A 231 -14.70 4.06 3.68
C ASP A 231 -15.49 2.78 4.02
N GLY A 232 -16.29 2.83 5.09
CA GLY A 232 -17.00 1.70 5.68
C GLY A 232 -16.19 0.90 6.70
N SER A 233 -14.92 1.25 6.94
CA SER A 233 -14.10 0.66 7.99
C SER A 233 -13.26 1.70 8.73
N VAL A 234 -12.74 2.70 8.03
CA VAL A 234 -11.87 3.75 8.56
C VAL A 234 -12.50 5.10 8.23
N SER A 235 -12.62 5.95 9.24
CA SER A 235 -13.08 7.33 9.07
C SER A 235 -12.03 8.17 8.35
N THR A 236 -12.46 9.09 7.48
CA THR A 236 -11.58 10.10 6.89
C THR A 236 -10.86 10.94 7.93
N HIS A 237 -11.48 11.17 9.11
CA HIS A 237 -10.87 11.87 10.24
C HIS A 237 -9.68 11.10 10.83
N SER A 238 -9.80 9.78 10.95
CA SER A 238 -8.72 8.92 11.42
C SER A 238 -7.61 8.78 10.37
N ALA A 239 -7.99 8.59 9.10
CA ALA A 239 -7.03 8.49 8.00
C ALA A 239 -6.16 9.74 7.86
N PHE A 240 -6.72 10.93 8.07
CA PHE A 240 -5.98 12.19 7.99
C PHE A 240 -5.53 12.74 9.35
N ALA A 241 -5.66 11.98 10.44
CA ALA A 241 -5.39 12.49 11.79
C ALA A 241 -3.99 13.07 11.95
N LEU A 242 -3.00 12.49 11.24
CA LEU A 242 -1.60 12.93 11.29
C LEU A 242 -1.27 14.12 10.38
N ARG A 243 -2.27 14.78 9.75
CA ARG A 243 -2.09 15.92 8.83
C ARG A 243 -1.06 16.92 9.32
N TRP A 244 -1.26 17.45 10.53
CA TRP A 244 -0.41 18.50 11.09
C TRP A 244 1.00 18.00 11.41
N LEU A 245 1.11 16.75 11.86
CA LEU A 245 2.39 16.10 12.14
C LEU A 245 3.20 15.90 10.84
N PHE A 246 2.57 15.44 9.77
CA PHE A 246 3.23 15.33 8.48
C PHE A 246 3.59 16.68 7.89
N GLN A 247 2.73 17.69 7.98
CA GLN A 247 3.06 19.04 7.51
C GLN A 247 4.27 19.64 8.24
N LYS A 248 4.45 19.32 9.52
CA LYS A 248 5.58 19.77 10.34
C LYS A 248 6.87 19.01 10.06
N HIS A 249 6.81 17.70 9.83
CA HIS A 249 7.99 16.82 9.79
C HIS A 249 8.39 16.33 8.39
N ALA A 250 7.47 16.25 7.45
CA ALA A 250 7.74 15.82 6.08
C ALA A 250 8.14 16.99 5.17
N LYS A 251 8.78 16.68 4.03
CA LYS A 251 9.12 17.68 3.01
C LYS A 251 7.90 18.29 2.34
N SER A 252 6.88 17.45 2.13
CA SER A 252 5.61 17.83 1.54
C SER A 252 4.57 16.81 1.97
N TYR A 253 3.36 17.30 2.22
CA TYR A 253 2.21 16.48 2.54
C TYR A 253 1.11 16.78 1.52
N GLN A 254 0.46 15.74 1.00
CA GLN A 254 -0.68 15.84 0.10
C GLN A 254 -1.75 14.86 0.56
N GLU A 255 -3.01 15.23 0.35
CA GLU A 255 -4.14 14.36 0.63
C GLU A 255 -4.90 14.02 -0.66
N LEU A 256 -5.63 12.92 -0.63
CA LEU A 256 -6.65 12.56 -1.59
C LEU A 256 -7.81 11.86 -0.88
N THR A 257 -9.03 12.36 -1.06
CA THR A 257 -10.24 11.60 -0.71
C THR A 257 -10.80 10.94 -1.97
N VAL A 258 -10.89 9.61 -1.97
CA VAL A 258 -11.57 8.85 -3.02
C VAL A 258 -13.04 8.69 -2.64
N LYS A 259 -13.93 9.19 -3.50
CA LYS A 259 -15.36 9.34 -3.18
C LYS A 259 -16.27 8.27 -3.81
N GLY A 260 -17.45 8.10 -3.21
CA GLY A 260 -18.51 7.21 -3.64
C GLY A 260 -18.13 5.73 -3.53
N LYS A 261 -18.70 4.88 -4.38
CA LYS A 261 -18.44 3.42 -4.35
C LYS A 261 -16.96 3.03 -4.49
N SER A 262 -16.15 3.87 -5.13
CA SER A 262 -14.70 3.62 -5.25
C SER A 262 -13.94 3.98 -3.97
N GLY A 263 -14.56 4.71 -3.05
CA GLY A 263 -14.02 5.08 -1.75
C GLY A 263 -14.01 3.94 -0.74
N GLY A 264 -14.82 2.89 -0.91
CA GLY A 264 -14.90 1.81 0.08
C GLY A 264 -13.57 1.12 0.39
N HIS A 265 -13.37 0.66 1.63
CA HIS A 265 -12.07 0.26 2.19
C HIS A 265 -11.26 -0.70 1.31
N SER A 266 -11.92 -1.73 0.76
CA SER A 266 -11.31 -2.68 -0.18
C SER A 266 -11.40 -2.25 -1.65
N ALA A 267 -12.34 -1.36 -2.00
CA ALA A 267 -12.55 -0.87 -3.35
C ALA A 267 -11.54 0.21 -3.75
N ILE A 268 -10.99 0.95 -2.77
CA ILE A 268 -10.08 2.08 -3.00
C ILE A 268 -8.84 1.69 -3.81
N THR A 269 -8.30 0.49 -3.61
CA THR A 269 -7.14 -0.02 -4.37
C THR A 269 -7.44 -0.27 -5.87
N LYS A 270 -8.71 -0.21 -6.26
CA LYS A 270 -9.21 -0.35 -7.64
C LYS A 270 -9.64 1.00 -8.23
N SER A 271 -9.60 2.08 -7.47
CA SER A 271 -9.98 3.43 -7.90
C SER A 271 -9.03 3.97 -8.97
N SER A 272 -9.59 4.53 -10.05
CA SER A 272 -8.81 5.27 -11.04
C SER A 272 -8.28 6.59 -10.49
N GLN A 273 -9.01 7.25 -9.58
CA GLN A 273 -8.57 8.49 -8.93
C GLN A 273 -7.30 8.26 -8.11
N LEU A 274 -7.27 7.16 -7.35
CA LEU A 274 -6.07 6.73 -6.62
C LEU A 274 -4.92 6.44 -7.59
N GLU A 275 -5.17 5.66 -8.64
CA GLU A 275 -4.15 5.29 -9.62
C GLU A 275 -3.53 6.52 -10.29
N GLU A 276 -4.34 7.47 -10.74
CA GLU A 276 -3.89 8.72 -11.35
C GLU A 276 -3.05 9.57 -10.39
N LYS A 277 -3.50 9.72 -9.14
CA LYS A 277 -2.77 10.46 -8.11
C LYS A 277 -1.45 9.77 -7.75
N LEU A 278 -1.45 8.44 -7.65
CA LEU A 278 -0.24 7.66 -7.40
C LEU A 278 0.78 7.84 -8.52
N ILE A 279 0.33 7.77 -9.77
CA ILE A 279 1.17 8.02 -10.95
C ILE A 279 1.76 9.41 -10.92
N GLN A 280 0.94 10.43 -10.61
CA GLN A 280 1.40 11.80 -10.48
C GLN A 280 2.45 11.96 -9.37
N PHE A 281 2.21 11.33 -8.22
CA PHE A 281 3.04 11.50 -7.04
C PHE A 281 4.39 10.80 -7.16
N ILE A 282 4.42 9.58 -7.70
CA ILE A 282 5.63 8.74 -7.75
C ILE A 282 6.37 8.84 -9.09
N TRP A 283 5.66 8.73 -10.22
CA TRP A 283 6.30 8.46 -11.53
C TRP A 283 6.13 9.56 -12.56
N LYS A 284 5.43 10.66 -12.29
CA LYS A 284 5.33 11.76 -13.27
C LYS A 284 6.60 12.62 -13.24
N LYS A 285 7.10 12.99 -14.44
CA LYS A 285 8.23 13.92 -14.54
C LYS A 285 7.85 15.25 -13.87
N THR A 286 8.69 15.71 -12.95
CA THR A 286 8.64 17.08 -12.46
C THR A 286 9.13 17.98 -13.60
N THR A 287 8.30 18.93 -14.02
CA THR A 287 8.68 19.98 -14.98
C THR A 287 9.65 20.95 -14.36
#